data_AF-A0A380QKD7-F1
#
_entry.id   AF-A0A380QKD7-F1
#
_cell.length_a   1.000
_cell.length_b   1.000
_cell.length_c   1.000
_cell.angle_alpha   90.00
_cell.angle_beta   90.00
_cell.angle_gamma   90.00
#
_symmetry.space_group_name_H-M   'P 1'
#
loop_
_entity.id
_entity.type
_entity.pdbx_description
1 polymer ?
#
loop_
_entity_poly.entity_id
_entity_poly.type
_entity_poly.pdbx_seq_one_letter_code
_entity_poly.pdbx_strand_id
1 'polypeptide(L)' 'MLAEEYKNTHLRVNCINPGGTRTKMRSSAFPNEDPSKLKTPADIMPLYLYLMGDDSRRKTGISFDAQPGRKPGQAE' A
#
# COMPACT_ATOMS: atom_id res chain seq x y z
N MET A 1 -12.42 6.71 -14.21
CA MET A 1 -11.37 6.51 -13.19
C MET A 1 -10.07 7.07 -13.74
N LEU A 2 -9.27 7.81 -12.96
CA LEU A 2 -8.11 8.58 -13.45
C LEU A 2 -7.16 7.75 -14.34
N ALA A 3 -6.92 6.47 -14.01
CA ALA A 3 -6.07 5.62 -14.84
C ALA A 3 -6.56 5.45 -16.29
N GLU A 4 -7.87 5.40 -16.53
CA GLU A 4 -8.43 5.24 -17.88
C GLU A 4 -8.36 6.55 -18.68
N GLU A 5 -8.55 7.69 -18.01
CA GLU A 5 -8.45 9.03 -18.62
C GLU A 5 -7.04 9.29 -19.17
N TYR A 6 -6.01 8.81 -18.46
CA TYR A 6 -4.61 9.03 -18.80
C TYR A 6 -3.95 7.85 -19.51
N LYS A 7 -4.71 6.84 -19.93
CA LYS A 7 -4.20 5.59 -20.52
C LYS A 7 -3.31 5.78 -21.75
N ASN A 8 -3.55 6.84 -22.51
CA ASN A 8 -2.80 7.18 -23.73
C ASN A 8 -1.65 8.19 -23.46
N THR A 9 -1.32 8.44 -22.20
CA THR A 9 -0.25 9.36 -21.80
C THR A 9 0.88 8.61 -21.10
N HIS A 10 1.92 9.32 -20.69
CA HIS A 10 2.99 8.76 -19.86
C HIS A 10 2.66 8.71 -18.36
N LEU A 11 1.52 9.28 -17.93
CA LEU A 11 1.13 9.27 -16.52
C LEU A 11 0.61 7.89 -16.10
N ARG A 12 1.12 7.40 -14.96
CA ARG A 12 0.70 6.14 -14.33
C ARG A 12 -0.10 6.46 -13.09
N VAL A 13 -1.25 5.80 -12.92
CA VAL A 13 -2.11 5.99 -11.75
C VAL A 13 -2.39 4.63 -11.13
N ASN A 14 -2.00 4.46 -9.87
CA ASN A 14 -2.18 3.21 -9.12
C ASN A 14 -2.57 3.53 -7.66
N CYS A 15 -3.13 2.54 -6.98
CA CYS A 15 -3.42 2.62 -5.55
C CYS A 15 -2.46 1.71 -4.77
N ILE A 16 -2.06 2.14 -3.58
CA ILE A 16 -1.36 1.29 -2.61
C ILE A 16 -2.30 1.09 -1.42
N ASN A 17 -2.63 -0.17 -1.13
CA ASN A 17 -3.14 -0.57 0.16
C ASN A 17 -1.95 -0.93 1.05
N PRO A 18 -1.61 -0.12 2.07
CA PRO A 18 -0.47 -0.39 2.94
C PRO A 18 -0.69 -1.60 3.85
N GLY A 19 -1.94 -2.06 4.02
CA GLY A 19 -2.32 -3.00 5.07
C GLY A 19 -2.19 -2.38 6.48
N GLY A 20 -2.41 -3.20 7.52
CA GLY A 20 -2.22 -2.76 8.90
C GLY A 20 -0.76 -2.38 9.14
N THR A 21 -0.50 -1.09 9.30
CA THR A 21 0.84 -0.52 9.43
C THR A 21 0.96 0.22 10.75
N ARG A 22 2.07 0.05 11.46
CA ARG A 22 2.34 0.62 12.79
C ARG A 22 2.40 2.15 12.74
N THR A 23 1.25 2.78 12.91
CA THR A 23 1.05 4.24 12.81
C THR A 23 0.03 4.68 13.86
N LYS A 24 0.05 5.98 14.22
CA LYS A 24 -0.93 6.55 15.16
C LYS A 24 -2.37 6.36 14.65
N MET A 25 -2.61 6.57 13.36
CA MET A 25 -3.91 6.35 12.73
C MET A 25 -4.43 4.92 12.94
N ARG A 26 -3.56 3.91 12.78
CA ARG A 26 -3.91 2.51 13.00
C ARG A 26 -4.21 2.21 14.47
N SER A 27 -3.37 2.71 15.39
CA SER A 27 -3.59 2.56 16.83
C SER A 27 -4.92 3.19 17.28
N SER A 28 -5.31 4.33 16.70
CA SER A 28 -6.62 4.93 16.97
C SER A 28 -7.79 4.10 16.42
N ALA A 29 -7.62 3.45 15.26
CA ALA A 29 -8.66 2.61 14.67
C ALA A 29 -8.83 1.26 15.38
N PHE A 30 -7.74 0.71 15.95
CA PHE A 30 -7.76 -0.55 16.69
C PHE A 30 -7.00 -0.41 18.02
N PRO A 31 -7.59 0.22 19.05
CA PRO A 31 -6.90 0.54 20.31
C PRO A 31 -6.35 -0.67 21.08
N ASN A 32 -6.97 -1.83 20.91
CA ASN A 32 -6.60 -3.07 21.60
C ASN A 32 -5.64 -3.97 20.78
N GLU A 33 -5.25 -3.55 19.56
CA GLU A 33 -4.29 -4.28 18.74
C GLU A 33 -2.86 -4.05 19.25
N ASP A 34 -2.07 -5.11 19.38
CA ASP A 34 -0.65 -5.01 19.71
C ASP A 34 0.14 -4.43 18.53
N PRO A 35 0.73 -3.21 18.63
CA PRO A 35 1.46 -2.61 17.53
C PRO A 35 2.72 -3.39 17.13
N SER A 36 3.28 -4.20 18.04
CA SER A 36 4.49 -5.00 17.79
C SER A 36 4.29 -6.05 16.69
N LYS A 37 3.05 -6.52 16.50
CA LYS A 37 2.65 -7.47 15.46
C LYS A 37 2.47 -6.84 14.08
N LEU A 38 2.48 -5.52 14.00
CA LEU A 38 2.37 -4.78 12.75
C LEU A 38 3.74 -4.47 12.16
N LYS A 39 3.85 -4.56 10.83
CA LYS A 39 4.96 -3.99 10.07
C LYS A 39 5.05 -2.48 10.30
N THR A 40 6.26 -1.97 10.33
CA THR A 40 6.53 -0.52 10.35
C THR A 40 6.36 0.08 8.95
N PRO A 41 6.23 1.41 8.82
CA PRO A 41 6.23 2.07 7.52
C PRO A 41 7.48 1.75 6.68
N ALA A 42 8.65 1.62 7.32
CA ALA A 42 9.90 1.27 6.64
C ALA A 42 9.83 -0.12 5.99
N ASP A 43 9.21 -1.10 6.67
CA ASP A 43 9.11 -2.48 6.19
C ASP A 43 8.24 -2.64 4.94
N ILE A 44 7.34 -1.67 4.65
CA ILE A 44 6.43 -1.70 3.51
C ILE A 44 6.90 -0.83 2.32
N MET A 45 8.05 -0.16 2.44
CA MET A 45 8.60 0.70 1.40
C MET A 45 8.96 0.05 0.06
N PRO A 46 9.25 -1.27 -0.07
CA PRO A 46 9.60 -1.84 -1.37
C PRO A 46 8.55 -1.57 -2.46
N LEU A 47 7.26 -1.62 -2.13
CA LEU A 47 6.19 -1.32 -3.10
C LEU A 47 6.14 0.16 -3.49
N TYR A 48 6.37 1.06 -2.53
CA TYR A 48 6.41 2.50 -2.79
C TYR A 48 7.56 2.85 -3.75
N LEU A 49 8.75 2.29 -3.50
CA LEU A 49 9.91 2.47 -4.37
C LEU A 49 9.67 1.87 -5.76
N TYR A 50 9.11 0.67 -5.83
CA TYR A 50 8.77 0.03 -7.10
C TYR A 50 7.85 0.90 -7.97
N LEU A 51 6.79 1.48 -7.40
CA LEU A 51 5.84 2.32 -8.15
C LEU A 51 6.41 3.66 -8.60
N MET A 52 7.43 4.18 -7.91
CA MET A 52 8.15 5.38 -8.32
C MET A 52 9.28 5.10 -9.31
N GLY A 53 9.85 3.89 -9.29
CA GLY A 53 10.91 3.46 -10.17
C GLY A 53 10.46 3.06 -11.59
N ASP A 54 11.47 2.78 -12.42
CA ASP A 54 11.28 2.41 -13.82
C ASP A 54 10.72 0.99 -14.01
N ASP A 55 10.93 0.10 -13.03
CA ASP A 55 10.48 -1.28 -13.06
C ASP A 55 8.95 -1.42 -13.19
N SER A 56 8.20 -0.40 -12.76
CA SER A 56 6.73 -0.36 -12.83
C SER A 56 6.19 0.48 -14.00
N ARG A 57 7.00 0.88 -14.98
CA ARG A 57 6.60 1.82 -16.06
C ARG A 57 5.37 1.42 -16.86
N ARG A 58 5.07 0.12 -16.93
CA ARG A 58 3.93 -0.42 -17.68
C ARG A 58 2.78 -0.87 -16.77
N LYS A 59 2.73 -0.37 -15.53
CA LYS A 59 1.69 -0.67 -14.55
C LYS A 59 0.86 0.58 -14.27
N THR A 60 -0.42 0.54 -14.61
CA THR A 60 -1.40 1.59 -14.36
C THR A 60 -2.77 0.95 -14.13
N GLY A 61 -3.65 1.61 -13.37
CA GLY A 61 -4.99 1.14 -13.04
C GLY A 61 -5.04 -0.01 -12.05
N ILE A 62 -3.96 -0.28 -11.32
CA ILE A 62 -3.86 -1.42 -10.40
C ILE A 62 -3.89 -0.95 -8.94
N SER A 63 -4.60 -1.70 -8.11
CA SER A 63 -4.50 -1.62 -6.64
C SER A 63 -3.50 -2.66 -6.16
N PHE A 64 -2.39 -2.21 -5.58
CA PHE A 64 -1.34 -3.07 -5.05
C PHE A 64 -1.45 -3.17 -3.53
N ASP A 65 -1.28 -4.38 -2.99
CA ASP A 65 -1.15 -4.60 -1.56
C ASP A 65 0.33 -4.59 -1.15
N ALA A 66 0.71 -3.74 -0.20
CA ALA A 66 2.07 -3.71 0.34
C ALA A 66 2.38 -4.92 1.25
N GLN A 67 1.33 -5.63 1.68
CA GLN A 67 1.40 -6.79 2.58
C GLN A 67 0.53 -7.94 2.04
N PRO A 68 0.89 -8.57 0.91
CA PRO A 68 0.11 -9.64 0.33
C PRO A 68 0.00 -10.83 1.31
N GLY A 69 -1.20 -11.40 1.43
CA GLY A 69 -1.48 -12.51 2.34
C GLY A 69 -1.73 -12.13 3.80
N ARG A 70 -1.59 -10.85 4.18
CA ARG A 70 -2.01 -10.38 5.51
C ARG A 70 -3.54 -10.50 5.62
N LYS A 71 -4.02 -11.15 6.67
CA LYS A 71 -5.47 -11.19 6.97
C LYS A 71 -6.00 -9.77 7.23
N PRO A 72 -7.17 -9.40 6.70
CA PRO A 72 -7.85 -8.16 7.06
C PRO A 72 -8.19 -8.10 8.56
N GLY A 73 -8.37 -6.89 9.10
CA GLY A 73 -8.73 -6.70 10.51
C GLY A 73 -7.53 -6.54 11.45
N GLN A 74 -7.75 -6.78 12.74
CA GLN A 74 -6.72 -6.75 13.80
C GLN A 74 -5.67 -7.85 13.57
N ALA A 75 -4.42 -7.57 13.90
CA ALA A 75 -3.35 -8.54 13.93
C ALA A 75 -3.49 -9.43 15.17
N GLU A 76 -3.70 -10.72 14.93
CA GLU A 76 -3.68 -11.79 15.94
C GLU A 76 -2.26 -12.24 16.26
#